data_AF-A0AAN6N702-F1
#
_entry.id   AF-A0AAN6N702-F1
#
_cell.length_a   1.000
_cell.length_b   1.000
_cell.length_c   1.000
_cell.angle_alpha   90.00
_cell.angle_beta   90.00
_cell.angle_gamma   90.00
#
_symmetry.space_group_name_H-M   'P 1'
#
loop_
_entity.id
_entity.type
_entity.pdbx_description
1 polymer ?
#
loop_
_entity_poly.entity_id
_entity_poly.type
_entity_poly.pdbx_seq_one_letter_code
_entity_poly.pdbx_strand_id
1 'polypeptide(L)'
;MKIVKWWIDPGLEGDAYADMPYLYGPALSSFNAVHVGSGEFDEAKGGLWFEEGHSDEDGRQRRKAAGAPDDAKARMKWALRADSKQKWVWAYDQTYGVDFFNPYVDFENFALRLPGFNLPIIKYWDGQGLRYVLRNRSTEQVYLVILFTLYLKEDVNEDGTLKAAALQATSKASGGKGRLANGHGQHDEQDASSFDEQKALDEARAQFAEDNNNKNGSQMNDDDVD
;
A
#
# COMPACT_ATOMS: atom_id res chain seq x y z
N MET A 1 18.71 24.04 13.42
CA MET A 1 18.68 22.85 14.31
C MET A 1 19.24 21.66 13.53
N LYS A 2 20.08 20.83 14.15
CA LYS A 2 20.73 19.70 13.46
C LYS A 2 19.71 18.57 13.33
N ILE A 3 19.18 18.40 12.12
CA ILE A 3 18.39 17.22 11.70
C ILE A 3 19.23 15.99 12.04
N VAL A 4 18.71 15.13 12.91
CA VAL A 4 19.29 13.80 13.09
C VAL A 4 18.94 13.04 11.81
N LYS A 5 19.80 13.15 10.79
CA LYS A 5 19.84 12.18 9.71
C LYS A 5 20.28 10.88 10.36
N TRP A 6 19.31 10.09 10.78
CA TRP A 6 19.55 8.80 11.40
C TRP A 6 20.25 7.92 10.37
N TRP A 7 21.54 7.64 10.56
CA TRP A 7 22.34 6.71 9.75
C TRP A 7 21.96 5.24 10.06
N ILE A 8 20.67 5.00 10.25
CA ILE A 8 20.11 3.75 10.72
C ILE A 8 19.77 2.84 9.52
N ASP A 9 19.37 3.47 8.41
CA ASP A 9 19.20 2.87 7.09
C ASP A 9 19.61 3.92 6.04
N PRO A 10 20.53 3.62 5.11
CA PRO A 10 20.95 4.60 4.10
C PRO A 10 19.80 5.10 3.21
N GLY A 11 18.66 4.40 3.21
CA GLY A 11 17.48 4.73 2.43
C GLY A 11 16.44 5.61 3.14
N LEU A 12 16.60 5.91 4.44
CA LEU A 12 15.55 6.60 5.20
C LEU A 12 15.87 8.06 5.51
N GLU A 13 14.84 8.90 5.38
CA GLU A 13 14.83 10.33 5.68
C GLU A 13 13.66 10.58 6.63
N GLY A 14 13.90 11.07 7.84
CA GLY A 14 12.83 11.34 8.80
C GLY A 14 13.10 12.54 9.68
N ASP A 15 12.01 13.14 10.17
CA ASP A 15 12.02 14.22 11.15
C ASP A 15 10.88 13.98 12.17
N ALA A 16 11.27 13.68 13.41
CA ALA A 16 10.33 13.44 14.50
C ALA A 16 9.78 14.73 15.13
N TYR A 17 10.39 15.89 14.82
CA TYR A 17 10.07 17.18 15.43
C TYR A 17 9.41 18.15 14.43
N ALA A 18 9.10 17.71 13.21
CA ALA A 18 8.31 18.47 12.25
C ALA A 18 6.85 18.62 12.73
N ASP A 19 6.14 19.63 12.22
CA ASP A 19 4.69 19.82 12.49
C ASP A 19 3.87 18.57 12.12
N MET A 20 4.32 17.84 11.09
CA MET A 20 3.87 16.51 10.73
C MET A 20 5.06 15.56 10.73
N PRO A 21 5.32 14.83 11.83
CA PRO A 21 6.44 13.90 11.92
C PRO A 21 6.40 12.84 10.83
N TYR A 22 7.56 12.54 10.23
CA TYR A 22 7.62 11.60 9.11
C TYR A 22 8.88 10.74 9.11
N LEU A 23 8.79 9.61 8.43
CA LEU A 23 9.90 8.73 8.07
C LEU A 23 9.65 8.19 6.65
N TYR A 24 10.41 8.67 5.68
CA TYR A 24 10.28 8.33 4.27
C TYR A 24 11.46 7.51 3.78
N GLY A 25 11.19 6.58 2.86
CA GLY A 25 12.21 5.86 2.12
C GLY A 25 11.76 5.57 0.70
N PRO A 26 12.69 5.40 -0.26
CA PRO A 26 12.34 4.94 -1.59
C PRO A 26 11.72 3.54 -1.52
N ALA A 27 10.52 3.40 -2.12
CA ALA A 27 9.73 2.18 -2.08
C ALA A 27 10.54 0.89 -2.35
N LEU A 28 11.33 0.88 -3.43
CA LEU A 28 12.11 -0.29 -3.84
C LEU A 28 13.18 -0.75 -2.82
N SER A 29 13.68 0.17 -1.99
CA SER A 29 14.60 -0.17 -0.89
C SER A 29 13.88 -0.43 0.44
N SER A 30 12.63 0.02 0.59
CA SER A 30 11.92 0.02 1.86
C SER A 30 10.94 -1.14 2.05
N PHE A 31 10.37 -1.70 0.98
CA PHE A 31 9.57 -2.94 1.08
C PHE A 31 10.48 -4.12 1.46
N ASN A 32 10.02 -5.13 2.20
CA ASN A 32 10.89 -6.29 2.44
C ASN A 32 10.88 -7.21 1.20
N ALA A 33 9.70 -7.50 0.65
CA ALA A 33 9.51 -8.23 -0.60
C ALA A 33 8.94 -7.34 -1.71
N VAL A 34 9.45 -7.55 -2.93
CA VAL A 34 8.90 -7.02 -4.18
C VAL A 34 8.76 -8.18 -5.16
N HIS A 35 7.52 -8.49 -5.50
CA HIS A 35 7.15 -9.54 -6.43
C HIS A 35 6.58 -8.93 -7.72
N VAL A 36 7.07 -9.36 -8.88
CA VAL A 36 6.56 -8.93 -10.19
C VAL A 36 5.63 -9.99 -10.74
N GLY A 37 4.33 -9.71 -10.75
CA GLY A 37 3.30 -10.61 -11.26
C GLY A 37 2.30 -11.07 -10.20
N SER A 38 1.62 -12.18 -10.46
CA SER A 38 0.55 -12.71 -9.61
C SER A 38 1.08 -13.43 -8.37
N GLY A 39 0.45 -13.19 -7.22
CA GLY A 39 0.74 -13.94 -6.00
C GLY A 39 0.14 -15.34 -6.03
N GLU A 40 0.60 -16.18 -5.11
CA GLU A 40 0.05 -17.51 -4.89
C GLU A 40 -0.94 -17.46 -3.71
N PHE A 41 -2.10 -18.11 -3.83
CA PHE A 41 -3.00 -18.22 -2.69
C PHE A 41 -2.58 -19.39 -1.80
N ASP A 42 -2.24 -19.09 -0.55
CA ASP A 42 -1.88 -20.06 0.48
C ASP A 42 -2.71 -19.80 1.74
N GLU A 43 -3.72 -20.65 1.97
CA GLU A 43 -4.61 -20.54 3.13
C GLU A 43 -3.86 -20.65 4.46
N ALA A 44 -2.82 -21.48 4.54
CA ALA A 44 -2.02 -21.63 5.75
C ALA A 44 -1.20 -20.37 6.08
N LYS A 45 -0.96 -19.51 5.08
CA LYS A 45 -0.30 -18.22 5.23
C LYS A 45 -1.29 -17.04 5.27
N GLY A 46 -2.58 -17.31 5.33
CA GLY A 46 -3.62 -16.28 5.48
C GLY A 46 -4.08 -15.65 4.17
N GLY A 47 -3.88 -16.31 3.03
CA GLY A 47 -4.45 -15.92 1.74
C GLY A 47 -3.40 -15.64 0.67
N LEU A 48 -3.52 -14.51 -0.03
CA LEU A 48 -2.61 -14.17 -1.13
C LEU A 48 -1.21 -13.88 -0.58
N TRP A 49 -0.24 -14.68 -1.00
CA TRP A 49 1.15 -14.66 -0.54
C TRP A 49 2.11 -14.26 -1.66
N PHE A 50 3.14 -13.50 -1.29
CA PHE A 50 4.18 -13.06 -2.20
C PHE A 50 5.55 -13.25 -1.56
N GLU A 51 6.48 -13.80 -2.33
CA GLU A 51 7.90 -13.84 -1.99
C GLU A 51 8.68 -12.93 -2.95
N GLU A 52 9.91 -12.57 -2.60
CA GLU A 52 10.76 -11.79 -3.51
C GLU A 52 10.89 -12.51 -4.86
N GLY A 53 10.68 -11.80 -5.96
CA GLY A 53 10.89 -12.38 -7.29
C GLY A 53 9.80 -12.01 -8.29
N HIS A 54 9.29 -13.03 -8.98
CA HIS A 54 8.36 -12.91 -10.10
C HIS A 54 7.49 -14.17 -10.24
N SER A 55 6.34 -14.05 -10.91
CA SER A 55 5.44 -15.18 -11.18
C SER A 55 5.61 -15.78 -12.58
N ASP A 56 6.11 -14.98 -13.52
CA ASP A 56 6.20 -15.35 -14.93
C ASP A 56 7.57 -15.00 -15.53
N GLU A 57 7.77 -15.45 -16.77
CA GLU A 57 9.00 -15.24 -17.52
C GLU A 57 9.25 -13.75 -17.82
N ASP A 58 8.19 -12.97 -18.06
CA ASP A 58 8.28 -11.54 -18.33
C ASP A 58 8.79 -10.77 -17.10
N GLY A 59 8.23 -11.06 -15.92
CA GLY A 59 8.68 -10.54 -14.64
C GLY A 59 10.15 -10.88 -14.36
N ARG A 60 10.56 -12.13 -14.66
CA ARG A 60 11.96 -12.55 -14.57
C ARG A 60 12.87 -11.72 -15.46
N GLN A 61 12.51 -11.58 -16.74
CA GLN A 61 13.31 -10.86 -17.71
C GLN A 61 13.45 -9.38 -17.35
N ARG A 62 12.37 -8.74 -16.90
CA ARG A 62 12.40 -7.33 -16.46
C ARG A 62 13.32 -7.14 -15.25
N ARG A 63 13.21 -8.00 -14.23
CA ARG A 63 14.10 -7.95 -13.06
C ARG A 63 15.56 -8.13 -13.46
N LYS A 64 15.84 -9.12 -14.31
CA LYS A 64 17.18 -9.38 -14.83
C LYS A 64 17.72 -8.22 -15.67
N ALA A 65 16.91 -7.63 -16.53
CA ALA A 65 17.27 -6.48 -17.36
C ALA A 65 17.58 -5.22 -16.52
N ALA A 66 16.82 -4.99 -15.45
CA ALA A 66 17.11 -3.94 -14.48
C ALA A 66 18.38 -4.24 -13.65
N GLY A 67 18.77 -5.52 -13.56
CA GLY A 67 19.85 -6.00 -12.70
C GLY A 67 19.46 -6.11 -11.23
N ALA A 68 18.16 -6.31 -10.95
CA ALA A 68 17.63 -6.51 -9.61
C ALA A 68 18.05 -7.90 -9.09
N PRO A 69 18.64 -8.00 -7.88
CA PRO A 69 18.93 -9.28 -7.24
C PRO A 69 17.65 -10.07 -6.92
N ASP A 70 17.75 -11.40 -6.87
CA ASP A 70 16.62 -12.28 -6.52
C ASP A 70 16.39 -12.42 -5.01
N ASP A 71 17.35 -12.02 -4.19
CA ASP A 71 17.23 -11.98 -2.73
C ASP A 71 16.76 -10.60 -2.24
N ALA A 72 15.80 -10.59 -1.31
CA ALA A 72 15.19 -9.38 -0.76
C ALA A 72 16.23 -8.43 -0.14
N LYS A 73 17.15 -8.93 0.69
CA LYS A 73 18.16 -8.09 1.35
C LYS A 73 19.15 -7.51 0.34
N ALA A 74 19.55 -8.32 -0.63
CA ALA A 74 20.39 -7.88 -1.73
C ALA A 74 19.67 -6.81 -2.59
N ARG A 75 18.38 -6.98 -2.89
CA ARG A 75 17.55 -6.01 -3.60
C ARG A 75 17.44 -4.69 -2.84
N MET A 76 17.16 -4.72 -1.54
CA MET A 76 17.10 -3.51 -0.70
C MET A 76 18.41 -2.73 -0.77
N LYS A 77 19.56 -3.40 -0.59
CA LYS A 77 20.89 -2.78 -0.70
C LYS A 77 21.19 -2.26 -2.10
N TRP A 78 20.86 -3.05 -3.14
CA TRP A 78 21.01 -2.68 -4.54
C TRP A 78 20.21 -1.41 -4.86
N ALA A 79 18.98 -1.32 -4.36
CA ALA A 79 18.05 -0.22 -4.57
C ALA A 79 18.45 1.08 -3.84
N LEU A 80 19.44 1.06 -2.95
CA LEU A 80 19.97 2.29 -2.35
C LEU A 80 20.74 3.15 -3.36
N ARG A 81 21.33 2.53 -4.39
CA ARG A 81 22.17 3.22 -5.40
C ARG A 81 21.32 3.97 -6.42
N ALA A 82 21.78 5.15 -6.83
CA ALA A 82 21.05 5.99 -7.78
C ALA A 82 20.88 5.34 -9.16
N ASP A 83 21.91 4.62 -9.64
CA ASP A 83 21.88 3.91 -10.92
C ASP A 83 20.86 2.77 -10.93
N SER A 84 20.77 2.00 -9.85
CA SER A 84 19.75 0.96 -9.69
C SER A 84 18.34 1.53 -9.76
N LYS A 85 18.09 2.64 -9.06
CA LYS A 85 16.77 3.31 -9.04
C LYS A 85 16.35 3.79 -10.42
N GLN A 86 17.31 4.25 -11.23
CA GLN A 86 17.04 4.70 -12.61
C GLN A 86 16.72 3.53 -13.56
N LYS A 87 17.26 2.34 -13.30
CA LYS A 87 17.01 1.13 -14.11
C LYS A 87 15.68 0.46 -13.79
N TRP A 88 15.17 0.63 -12.57
CA TRP A 88 13.90 0.06 -12.18
C TRP A 88 12.73 0.95 -12.60
N VAL A 89 11.81 0.39 -13.39
CA VAL A 89 10.59 1.06 -13.82
C VAL A 89 9.39 0.28 -13.29
N TRP A 90 8.53 0.98 -12.55
CA TRP A 90 7.19 0.48 -12.21
C TRP A 90 6.30 0.67 -13.43
N ALA A 91 5.97 -0.42 -14.12
CA ALA A 91 5.22 -0.40 -15.36
C ALA A 91 3.71 -0.28 -15.09
N TYR A 92 3.01 0.42 -15.99
CA TYR A 92 1.55 0.36 -16.04
C TYR A 92 1.09 -1.06 -16.41
N ASP A 93 -0.13 -1.40 -16.00
CA ASP A 93 -0.77 -2.70 -16.24
C ASP A 93 0.03 -3.91 -15.72
N GLN A 94 0.94 -3.66 -14.78
CA GLN A 94 1.72 -4.69 -14.12
C GLN A 94 1.27 -4.86 -12.67
N THR A 95 0.97 -6.10 -12.30
CA THR A 95 0.74 -6.47 -10.90
C THR A 95 2.07 -6.51 -10.16
N TYR A 96 2.11 -5.85 -9.00
CA TYR A 96 3.23 -5.93 -8.08
C TYR A 96 2.72 -6.39 -6.71
N GLY A 97 3.31 -7.47 -6.20
CA GLY A 97 3.17 -7.87 -4.80
C GLY A 97 4.19 -7.14 -3.96
N VAL A 98 3.73 -6.37 -2.97
CA VAL A 98 4.59 -5.70 -2.00
C VAL A 98 4.07 -5.96 -0.60
N ASP A 99 4.97 -6.03 0.37
CA ASP A 99 4.55 -6.11 1.76
C ASP A 99 4.40 -4.72 2.39
N PHE A 100 3.57 -4.70 3.41
CA PHE A 100 3.51 -3.61 4.36
C PHE A 100 3.90 -4.12 5.75
N PHE A 101 5.16 -4.54 5.87
CA PHE A 101 5.75 -4.87 7.17
C PHE A 101 6.97 -3.98 7.38
N ASN A 102 7.09 -3.36 8.55
CA ASN A 102 8.27 -2.59 8.90
C ASN A 102 8.75 -3.04 10.29
N PRO A 103 9.98 -3.55 10.43
CA PRO A 103 10.51 -3.98 11.72
C PRO A 103 10.60 -2.85 12.75
N TYR A 104 10.46 -1.60 12.32
CA TYR A 104 10.48 -0.46 13.20
C TYR A 104 9.14 -0.19 13.89
N VAL A 105 8.00 -0.66 13.38
CA VAL A 105 6.72 -0.40 14.06
C VAL A 105 6.41 -1.53 15.03
N ASP A 106 6.49 -1.22 16.32
CA ASP A 106 6.08 -2.09 17.41
C ASP A 106 4.65 -1.71 17.83
N PHE A 107 3.66 -2.45 17.32
CA PHE A 107 2.26 -2.23 17.64
C PHE A 107 1.91 -2.61 19.08
N GLU A 108 2.61 -3.59 19.68
CA GLU A 108 2.36 -4.05 21.05
C GLU A 108 2.68 -2.93 22.06
N ASN A 109 3.83 -2.28 21.90
CA ASN A 109 4.28 -1.20 22.79
C ASN A 109 3.98 0.20 22.23
N PHE A 110 3.32 0.26 21.07
CA PHE A 110 3.05 1.47 20.30
C PHE A 110 4.29 2.38 20.20
N ALA A 111 5.38 1.80 19.70
CA ALA A 111 6.68 2.44 19.62
C ALA A 111 7.30 2.27 18.24
N LEU A 112 8.10 3.26 17.83
CA LEU A 112 9.01 3.11 16.70
C LEU A 112 10.35 2.59 17.24
N ARG A 113 10.68 1.33 16.96
CA ARG A 113 11.97 0.69 17.27
C ARG A 113 12.96 0.97 16.17
N LEU A 114 13.78 2.00 16.33
CA LEU A 114 14.92 2.23 15.45
C LEU A 114 16.18 1.60 16.06
N PRO A 115 17.13 1.10 15.26
CA PRO A 115 18.44 0.68 15.77
C PRO A 115 19.08 1.70 16.71
N GLY A 116 19.19 1.33 18.00
CA GLY A 116 19.76 2.18 19.06
C GLY A 116 18.81 3.21 19.68
N PHE A 117 17.54 3.26 19.28
CA PHE A 117 16.57 4.23 19.81
C PHE A 117 15.13 3.72 19.73
N ASN A 118 14.38 3.81 20.83
CA ASN A 118 12.95 3.52 20.85
C ASN A 118 12.18 4.83 21.06
N LEU A 119 11.26 5.15 20.14
CA LEU A 119 10.37 6.30 20.24
C LEU A 119 8.97 5.84 20.65
N PRO A 120 8.51 6.11 21.89
CA PRO A 120 7.13 5.81 22.27
C PRO A 120 6.18 6.73 21.50
N ILE A 121 5.40 6.18 20.56
CA ILE A 121 4.49 6.94 19.70
C ILE A 121 3.34 7.50 20.54
N ILE A 122 2.92 6.77 21.58
CA ILE A 122 1.79 7.17 22.44
C ILE A 122 1.97 8.54 23.11
N LYS A 123 3.22 8.96 23.37
CA LYS A 123 3.51 10.26 23.98
C LYS A 123 3.28 11.44 23.04
N TYR A 124 3.26 11.17 21.74
CA TYR A 124 3.07 12.16 20.68
C TYR A 124 1.74 11.95 19.95
N TRP A 125 0.94 10.98 20.39
CA TRP A 125 -0.34 10.66 19.77
C TRP A 125 -1.39 11.68 20.20
N ASP A 126 -1.91 12.42 19.23
CA ASP A 126 -2.92 13.46 19.39
C ASP A 126 -4.31 13.01 18.94
N GLY A 127 -4.50 11.69 18.76
CA GLY A 127 -5.72 11.10 18.21
C GLY A 127 -5.64 10.81 16.71
N GLN A 128 -4.62 11.29 16.00
CA GLN A 128 -4.46 11.01 14.57
C GLN A 128 -3.96 9.57 14.33
N GLY A 129 -4.49 8.92 13.30
CA GLY A 129 -4.04 7.58 12.94
C GLY A 129 -2.63 7.57 12.33
N LEU A 130 -1.88 6.49 12.56
CA LEU A 130 -0.59 6.25 11.92
C LEU A 130 -0.83 5.91 10.45
N ARG A 131 -0.16 6.60 9.54
CA ARG A 131 -0.31 6.42 8.10
C ARG A 131 0.96 5.84 7.51
N TYR A 132 0.81 4.78 6.72
CA TYR A 132 1.81 4.39 5.75
C TYR A 132 1.35 4.80 4.37
N VAL A 133 2.16 5.64 3.71
CA VAL A 133 1.79 6.28 2.45
C VAL A 133 2.82 5.92 1.40
N LEU A 134 2.38 5.26 0.34
CA LEU A 134 3.12 5.19 -0.91
C LEU A 134 2.68 6.36 -1.78
N ARG A 135 3.62 7.25 -2.10
CA ARG A 135 3.37 8.42 -2.95
C ARG A 135 4.54 8.72 -3.85
N ASN A 136 4.26 9.42 -4.94
CA ASN A 136 5.29 10.09 -5.71
C ASN A 136 5.93 11.20 -4.85
N ARG A 137 7.25 11.20 -4.75
CA ARG A 137 7.96 12.23 -3.98
C ARG A 137 7.81 13.62 -4.60
N SER A 138 7.86 13.72 -5.94
CA SER A 138 7.91 15.00 -6.65
C SER A 138 6.53 15.58 -6.90
N THR A 139 5.55 14.76 -7.30
CA THR A 139 4.18 15.22 -7.61
C THR A 139 3.24 15.13 -6.42
N GLU A 140 3.68 14.52 -5.32
CA GLU A 140 2.87 14.22 -4.14
C GLU A 140 1.67 13.29 -4.37
N GLN A 141 1.51 12.76 -5.59
CA GLN A 141 0.42 11.85 -5.94
C GLN A 141 0.47 10.60 -5.06
N VAL A 142 -0.65 10.34 -4.38
CA VAL A 142 -0.82 9.19 -3.50
C VAL A 142 -1.22 7.97 -4.32
N TYR A 143 -0.52 6.85 -4.10
CA TYR A 143 -0.80 5.56 -4.74
C TYR A 143 -1.45 4.57 -3.77
N LEU A 144 -1.03 4.58 -2.50
CA LEU A 144 -1.59 3.72 -1.46
C LEU A 144 -1.51 4.43 -0.10
N VAL A 145 -2.55 4.27 0.71
CA VAL A 145 -2.56 4.67 2.13
C VAL A 145 -3.06 3.50 2.95
N ILE A 146 -2.26 3.08 3.93
CA ILE A 146 -2.69 2.19 5.01
C ILE A 146 -2.77 3.04 6.28
N LEU A 147 -3.95 3.09 6.88
CA LEU A 147 -4.23 3.91 8.06
C LEU A 147 -4.51 3.00 9.26
N PHE A 148 -3.73 3.16 10.32
CA PHE A 148 -3.97 2.55 11.62
C PHE A 148 -4.62 3.59 12.52
N THR A 149 -5.86 3.35 12.90
CA THR A 149 -6.56 4.14 13.91
C THR A 149 -6.51 3.40 15.23
N LEU A 150 -6.07 4.10 16.28
CA LEU A 150 -6.15 3.57 17.63
C LEU A 150 -7.49 3.90 18.25
N TYR A 151 -8.06 2.93 18.95
CA TYR A 151 -9.25 3.08 19.75
C TYR A 151 -8.96 2.70 21.20
N LEU A 152 -9.57 3.42 22.13
CA LEU A 152 -9.51 3.04 23.53
C LEU A 152 -10.27 1.73 23.73
N LYS A 153 -9.83 0.90 24.67
CA LYS A 153 -10.52 -0.37 24.97
C LYS A 153 -11.99 -0.15 25.34
N GLU A 154 -12.29 0.95 26.04
CA GLU A 154 -13.66 1.32 26.41
C GLU A 154 -14.53 1.74 25.22
N ASP A 155 -13.93 2.03 24.07
CA ASP A 155 -14.63 2.36 22.82
C ASP A 155 -14.87 1.14 21.93
N VAL A 156 -14.36 -0.03 22.32
CA VAL A 156 -14.50 -1.30 21.60
C VAL A 156 -15.45 -2.20 22.39
N ASN A 157 -16.44 -2.76 21.72
CA ASN A 157 -17.36 -3.75 22.29
C ASN A 157 -16.65 -5.10 22.45
N GLU A 158 -17.24 -6.02 23.20
CA GLU A 158 -16.65 -7.36 23.42
C GLU A 158 -16.50 -8.18 22.11
N ASP A 159 -17.31 -7.88 21.10
CA ASP A 159 -17.27 -8.50 19.76
C ASP A 159 -16.25 -7.85 18.81
N GLY A 160 -15.49 -6.85 19.28
CA GLY A 160 -14.49 -6.11 18.48
C GLY A 160 -15.06 -4.98 17.64
N THR A 161 -16.38 -4.74 17.65
CA THR A 161 -16.99 -3.59 16.97
C THR A 161 -16.79 -2.29 17.75
N LEU A 162 -16.81 -1.15 17.05
CA LEU A 162 -16.66 0.17 17.67
C LEU A 162 -18.00 0.68 18.21
N LYS A 163 -17.95 1.32 19.39
CA LYS A 163 -19.09 2.08 19.93
C LYS A 163 -19.40 3.29 19.06
N ALA A 164 -20.66 3.70 19.04
CA ALA A 164 -21.15 4.80 18.19
C ALA A 164 -20.39 6.12 18.39
N ALA A 165 -19.98 6.44 19.62
CA ALA A 165 -19.22 7.65 19.92
C ALA A 165 -17.83 7.64 19.24
N ALA A 166 -17.16 6.49 19.21
CA ALA A 166 -15.84 6.33 18.59
C ALA A 166 -15.91 6.43 17.05
N LEU A 167 -16.95 5.87 16.44
CA LEU A 167 -17.22 6.01 15.00
C LEU A 167 -17.42 7.48 14.59
N GLN A 168 -18.12 8.26 15.42
CA GLN A 168 -18.32 9.69 15.19
C GLN A 168 -17.04 10.51 15.38
N ALA A 169 -16.13 10.09 16.27
CA ALA A 169 -14.83 10.74 16.44
C ALA A 169 -13.90 10.51 15.24
N THR A 170 -13.83 9.28 14.72
CA THR A 170 -12.96 8.93 13.57
C THR A 170 -13.38 9.64 12.29
N SER A 171 -14.69 9.77 12.04
CA SER A 171 -15.20 10.47 10.85
C SER A 171 -14.90 11.98 10.84
N LYS A 172 -14.74 12.59 12.02
CA LYS A 172 -14.29 13.99 12.14
C LYS A 172 -12.78 14.14 11.98
N ALA A 173 -12.00 13.20 12.52
CA ALA A 173 -10.53 13.22 12.44
C ALA A 173 -9.98 12.92 11.03
N SER A 174 -10.73 12.22 10.17
CA SER A 174 -10.33 11.90 8.79
C SER A 174 -10.65 12.99 7.75
N GLY A 175 -11.10 14.19 8.16
CA GLY A 175 -11.35 15.31 7.24
C GLY A 175 -12.60 15.12 6.34
N GLY A 176 -13.65 14.54 6.90
CA GLY A 176 -14.78 13.93 6.20
C GLY A 176 -15.39 14.69 5.00
N LYS A 177 -15.52 13.94 3.90
CA LYS A 177 -16.72 13.82 3.04
C LYS A 177 -16.75 12.40 2.44
N GLY A 178 -16.98 11.39 3.28
CA GLY A 178 -17.18 10.00 2.88
C GLY A 178 -18.47 9.49 3.50
N ARG A 179 -19.51 9.37 2.68
CA ARG A 179 -20.86 8.94 3.05
C ARG A 179 -20.81 7.43 3.40
N LEU A 180 -20.69 7.10 4.68
CA LEU A 180 -20.90 5.74 5.16
C LEU A 180 -22.41 5.52 5.34
N ALA A 181 -22.94 4.59 4.55
CA ALA A 181 -24.33 4.16 4.61
C ALA A 181 -24.57 3.41 5.93
N ASN A 182 -25.30 4.05 6.85
CA ASN A 182 -25.96 3.34 7.94
C ASN A 182 -27.34 2.90 7.47
N GLY A 183 -27.60 1.60 7.53
CA GLY A 183 -28.91 1.02 7.31
C GLY A 183 -29.89 1.32 8.45
N HIS A 184 -31.11 1.64 8.03
CA HIS A 184 -32.42 1.57 8.71
C HIS A 184 -32.84 2.67 9.70
N GLY A 185 -33.65 3.61 9.16
CA GLY A 185 -34.63 4.43 9.86
C GLY A 185 -35.29 5.43 8.90
N GLN A 186 -36.55 5.19 8.52
CA GLN A 186 -37.34 5.89 7.50
C GLN A 186 -37.57 7.40 7.76
N HIS A 187 -37.39 8.25 6.72
CA HIS A 187 -38.47 8.99 6.03
C HIS A 187 -37.91 9.99 4.97
N ASP A 188 -38.45 9.84 3.76
CA ASP A 188 -38.76 10.79 2.67
C ASP A 188 -37.68 11.60 1.91
N GLU A 189 -37.29 10.98 0.78
CA GLU A 189 -37.18 11.47 -0.61
C GLU A 189 -37.04 12.99 -0.89
N GLN A 190 -35.91 13.38 -1.50
CA GLN A 190 -35.79 13.45 -2.96
C GLN A 190 -34.33 13.61 -3.42
N ASP A 191 -34.06 12.99 -4.57
CA ASP A 191 -32.82 12.94 -5.37
C ASP A 191 -31.67 12.02 -4.90
N ALA A 192 -31.85 10.74 -5.22
CA ALA A 192 -30.84 9.70 -5.18
C ALA A 192 -30.69 9.04 -6.56
N SER A 193 -29.59 9.26 -7.26
CA SER A 193 -29.08 8.25 -8.18
C SER A 193 -28.31 7.24 -7.33
N SER A 194 -28.98 6.16 -6.91
CA SER A 194 -28.35 5.08 -6.16
C SER A 194 -27.26 4.44 -6.99
N PHE A 195 -26.02 4.43 -6.49
CA PHE A 195 -24.95 3.66 -7.07
C PHE A 195 -25.25 2.18 -6.85
N ASP A 196 -25.52 1.46 -7.94
CA ASP A 196 -25.79 0.04 -7.95
C ASP A 196 -24.46 -0.72 -8.00
N GLU A 197 -24.02 -1.16 -6.83
CA GLU A 197 -22.77 -1.89 -6.62
C GLU A 197 -22.71 -3.19 -7.43
N GLN A 198 -23.86 -3.86 -7.63
CA GLN A 198 -23.93 -5.08 -8.41
C GLN A 198 -23.71 -4.77 -9.89
N LYS A 199 -24.32 -3.70 -10.40
CA LYS A 199 -24.10 -3.21 -11.76
C LYS A 199 -22.65 -2.77 -11.99
N ALA A 200 -22.02 -2.09 -11.03
CA ALA A 200 -20.62 -1.67 -11.14
C ALA A 200 -19.64 -2.86 -11.13
N LEU A 201 -19.92 -3.90 -10.34
CA LEU A 201 -19.15 -5.14 -10.33
C LEU A 201 -19.35 -5.96 -11.61
N ASP A 202 -20.56 -5.97 -12.15
CA ASP A 202 -20.87 -6.64 -13.42
C ASP A 202 -20.28 -5.89 -14.63
N GLU A 203 -20.27 -4.55 -14.62
CA GLU A 203 -19.59 -3.71 -15.62
C GLU A 203 -18.06 -3.88 -15.56
N ALA A 204 -17.46 -3.94 -14.36
CA ALA A 204 -16.05 -4.23 -14.20
C ALA A 204 -15.71 -5.64 -14.72
N ARG A 205 -16.51 -6.66 -14.38
CA ARG A 205 -16.32 -8.03 -14.88
C ARG A 205 -16.50 -8.12 -16.41
N ALA A 206 -17.43 -7.37 -16.98
CA ALA A 206 -17.63 -7.31 -18.43
C ALA A 206 -16.45 -6.64 -19.15
N GLN A 207 -15.90 -5.54 -18.62
CA GLN A 207 -14.71 -4.89 -19.17
C GLN A 207 -13.47 -5.79 -19.10
N PHE A 208 -13.27 -6.50 -17.99
CA PHE A 208 -12.19 -7.49 -17.87
C PHE A 208 -12.38 -8.73 -18.78
N ALA A 209 -13.62 -9.05 -19.18
CA ALA A 209 -13.90 -10.14 -20.12
C ALA A 209 -13.76 -9.70 -21.59
N GLU A 210 -14.14 -8.46 -21.94
CA GLU A 210 -13.96 -7.90 -23.28
C GLU A 210 -12.48 -7.69 -23.62
N ASP A 211 -11.65 -7.25 -22.68
CA ASP A 211 -10.19 -7.11 -22.88
C ASP A 211 -9.47 -8.44 -23.08
N ASN A 212 -10.00 -9.55 -22.53
CA ASN A 212 -9.48 -10.90 -22.77
C ASN A 212 -9.94 -11.48 -24.11
N ASN A 213 -11.14 -11.14 -24.59
CA ASN A 213 -11.61 -11.55 -25.91
C ASN A 213 -10.94 -10.75 -27.04
N ASN A 214 -10.60 -9.47 -26.81
CA ASN A 214 -9.95 -8.63 -27.81
C ASN A 214 -8.46 -8.99 -28.04
N LYS A 215 -7.83 -9.71 -27.09
CA LYS A 215 -6.48 -10.28 -27.26
C LYS A 215 -6.45 -11.64 -27.98
N ASN A 216 -7.58 -12.34 -28.06
CA ASN A 216 -7.72 -13.59 -28.83
C ASN A 216 -8.26 -13.38 -30.26
N GLY A 217 -8.57 -12.13 -30.64
CA GLY A 217 -9.15 -11.77 -31.95
C GLY A 217 -8.16 -11.33 -33.03
N SER A 218 -6.85 -11.20 -32.74
CA SER A 218 -5.86 -10.91 -33.78
C SER A 218 -5.49 -12.20 -34.52
N GLN A 219 -6.41 -12.61 -35.38
CA GLN A 219 -6.25 -13.69 -36.35
C GLN A 219 -5.05 -13.38 -37.25
N MET A 220 -4.21 -14.41 -37.43
CA MET A 220 -3.08 -14.46 -38.35
C MET A 220 -3.47 -13.95 -39.74
N ASN A 221 -2.70 -12.99 -40.27
CA ASN A 221 -2.49 -12.89 -41.70
C ASN A 221 -1.06 -13.37 -41.97
N ASP A 222 -0.97 -14.54 -42.61
CA ASP A 222 0.17 -14.87 -43.47
C ASP A 222 0.28 -13.83 -44.60
N ASP A 223 1.48 -13.71 -45.17
CA ASP A 223 1.93 -12.83 -46.25
C ASP A 223 2.47 -11.46 -45.82
N ASP A 224 3.78 -11.41 -45.55
CA ASP A 224 4.70 -10.78 -46.53
C ASP A 224 6.16 -11.15 -46.22
N VAL A 225 6.78 -11.74 -47.23
CA VAL A 225 8.21 -12.05 -47.34
C VAL A 225 8.85 -10.90 -48.11
N ASP A 226 9.75 -10.16 -47.46
CA ASP A 226 11.05 -9.67 -47.99
C ASP A 226 11.82 -8.86 -46.93
#